data_AF-Q7P4M1-F1
#
_entry.id   AF-Q7P4M1-F1
#
_cell.length_a   1.000
_cell.length_b   1.000
_cell.length_c   1.000
_cell.angle_alpha   90.00
_cell.angle_beta   90.00
_cell.angle_gamma   90.00
#
_symmetry.space_group_name_H-M   'P 1'
#
loop_
_entity.id
_entity.type
_entity.pdbx_description
1 polymer ?
#
loop_
_entity_poly.entity_id
_entity_poly.type
_entity_poly.pdbx_seq_one_letter_code
_entity_poly.pdbx_strand_id
1 'polypeptide(L)'
;MENFYTYREFNNYAQIKDVTSITARVYTVGNLAITNIIVETPKLIGKTTIKFPIKYKAPPFVTFQDNDTASTPPGPLGINWTNLDSIEVQGFNGGFTMLVVGAI
;
A
#
# COMPACT_ATOMS: atom_id res chain seq x y z
N MET A 1 26.34 -7.73 -16.85
CA MET A 1 25.13 -6.91 -17.05
C MET A 1 24.84 -6.22 -15.75
N GLU A 2 24.84 -4.88 -15.71
CA GLU A 2 24.31 -4.16 -14.54
C GLU A 2 22.80 -4.37 -14.46
N ASN A 3 22.30 -4.69 -13.28
CA ASN A 3 20.86 -4.79 -13.05
C ASN A 3 20.26 -3.38 -13.09
N PHE A 4 19.49 -3.10 -14.15
CA PHE A 4 18.80 -1.82 -14.35
C PHE A 4 17.77 -1.51 -13.25
N TYR A 5 17.32 -2.55 -12.54
CA TYR A 5 16.44 -2.46 -11.39
C TYR A 5 16.69 -3.59 -10.40
N THR A 6 16.23 -3.43 -9.16
CA THR A 6 16.12 -4.55 -8.20
C THR A 6 14.67 -4.84 -7.87
N TYR A 7 14.37 -6.09 -7.49
CA TYR A 7 13.05 -6.56 -7.08
C TYR A 7 13.13 -7.19 -5.68
N ARG A 8 12.19 -6.84 -4.81
CA ARG A 8 12.00 -7.47 -3.49
C ARG A 8 10.52 -7.69 -3.23
N GLU A 9 10.20 -8.81 -2.59
CA GLU A 9 8.84 -9.15 -2.18
C GLU A 9 8.77 -9.32 -0.67
N PHE A 10 7.75 -8.72 -0.06
CA PHE A 10 7.48 -8.74 1.37
C PHE A 10 6.12 -9.37 1.56
N ASN A 11 6.08 -10.64 1.97
CA ASN A 11 4.83 -11.37 2.20
C ASN A 11 4.36 -11.20 3.64
N ASN A 12 3.08 -10.84 3.83
CA ASN A 12 2.45 -10.69 5.16
C ASN A 12 3.29 -9.87 6.15
N TYR A 13 3.84 -8.74 5.67
CA TYR A 13 4.86 -8.00 6.41
C TYR A 13 4.31 -7.14 7.56
N ALA A 14 2.99 -7.05 7.68
CA ALA A 14 2.31 -6.33 8.75
C ALA A 14 1.02 -7.07 9.16
N GLN A 15 0.68 -6.97 10.45
CA GLN A 15 -0.54 -7.52 11.00
C GLN A 15 -1.47 -6.37 11.40
N ILE A 16 -2.66 -6.34 10.80
CA ILE A 16 -3.72 -5.38 11.08
C ILE A 16 -4.99 -6.17 11.39
N LYS A 17 -5.78 -5.69 12.36
CA LYS A 17 -7.05 -6.32 12.72
C LYS A 17 -7.97 -6.39 11.49
N ASP A 18 -8.64 -7.53 11.31
CA ASP A 18 -9.59 -7.78 10.22
C ASP A 18 -8.98 -7.72 8.80
N VAL A 19 -7.65 -7.79 8.66
CA VAL A 19 -6.93 -7.93 7.38
C VAL A 19 -6.36 -9.34 7.27
N THR A 20 -6.57 -9.99 6.12
CA THR A 20 -6.07 -11.35 5.84
C THR A 20 -4.58 -11.33 5.51
N SER A 21 -4.17 -10.44 4.60
CA SER A 21 -2.80 -10.39 4.10
C SER A 21 -2.42 -8.95 3.72
N ILE A 22 -1.13 -8.66 3.86
CA ILE A 22 -0.51 -7.43 3.35
C ILE A 22 0.80 -7.83 2.68
N THR A 23 0.82 -7.78 1.36
CA THR A 23 1.98 -8.18 0.55
C THR A 23 2.46 -6.99 -0.27
N ALA A 24 3.77 -6.77 -0.31
CA ALA A 24 4.34 -5.72 -1.13
C ALA A 24 5.41 -6.22 -2.10
N ARG A 25 5.40 -5.63 -3.30
CA ARG A 25 6.42 -5.81 -4.33
C ARG A 25 7.11 -4.48 -4.55
N VAL A 26 8.43 -4.44 -4.36
CA VAL A 26 9.24 -3.23 -4.45
C VAL A 26 10.20 -3.37 -5.62
N TYR A 27 10.08 -2.45 -6.57
CA TYR A 27 11.01 -2.28 -7.68
C TYR A 27 11.84 -1.02 -7.41
N THR A 28 13.17 -1.11 -7.50
CA THR A 28 14.04 0.06 -7.33
C THR A 28 14.83 0.34 -8.61
N VAL A 29 14.83 1.59 -9.06
CA VAL A 29 15.63 2.07 -10.21
C VAL A 29 16.42 3.30 -9.73
N GLY A 30 17.74 3.17 -9.59
CA GLY A 30 18.56 4.19 -8.93
C GLY A 30 18.03 4.51 -7.52
N ASN A 31 17.71 5.78 -7.27
CA ASN A 31 17.16 6.26 -6.00
C ASN A 31 15.62 6.36 -5.98
N LEU A 32 14.93 5.76 -6.96
CA LEU A 32 13.47 5.71 -7.02
C LEU A 32 12.99 4.30 -6.64
N ALA A 33 11.94 4.23 -5.82
CA ALA A 33 11.19 3.00 -5.61
C ALA A 33 9.76 3.12 -6.14
N ILE A 34 9.31 2.05 -6.79
CA ILE A 34 7.93 1.80 -7.21
C ILE A 34 7.45 0.60 -6.40
N THR A 35 6.51 0.82 -5.49
CA THR A 35 6.03 -0.18 -4.55
C THR A 35 4.55 -0.44 -4.76
N ASN A 36 4.23 -1.69 -5.08
CA ASN A 36 2.86 -2.19 -5.16
C ASN A 36 2.52 -2.91 -3.86
N ILE A 37 1.51 -2.45 -3.12
CA ILE A 37 1.06 -3.05 -1.86
C ILE A 37 -0.35 -3.59 -2.07
N ILE A 38 -0.56 -4.87 -1.80
CA ILE A 38 -1.85 -5.54 -1.91
C ILE A 38 -2.33 -5.84 -0.49
N VAL A 39 -3.51 -5.34 -0.16
CA VAL A 39 -4.18 -5.58 1.11
C VAL A 39 -5.43 -6.40 0.85
N GLU A 40 -5.49 -7.60 1.39
CA GLU A 40 -6.67 -8.46 1.27
C GLU A 40 -7.42 -8.50 2.59
N THR A 41 -8.74 -8.32 2.53
CA THR A 41 -9.62 -8.42 3.70
C THR A 41 -10.99 -8.95 3.28
N PRO A 42 -11.65 -9.77 4.12
CA PRO A 42 -13.02 -10.20 3.89
C PRO A 42 -14.04 -9.21 4.47
N LYS A 43 -13.60 -8.11 5.09
CA LYS A 43 -14.46 -7.15 5.81
C LYS A 43 -14.12 -5.71 5.43
N LEU A 44 -15.00 -4.80 5.83
CA LEU A 44 -14.72 -3.37 5.80
C LEU A 44 -13.57 -3.03 6.75
N ILE A 45 -12.51 -2.45 6.20
CA ILE A 45 -11.43 -1.82 6.95
C ILE A 45 -11.88 -0.42 7.36
N GLY A 46 -12.00 -0.22 8.67
CA GLY A 46 -12.15 1.11 9.27
C GLY A 46 -10.88 1.94 9.13
N LYS A 47 -10.84 3.10 9.81
CA LYS A 47 -9.65 3.95 9.83
C LYS A 47 -8.44 3.17 10.38
N THR A 48 -7.39 3.01 9.58
CA THR A 48 -6.16 2.29 9.96
C THR A 48 -4.92 2.87 9.28
N THR A 49 -3.74 2.47 9.74
CA THR A 49 -2.45 2.87 9.17
C THR A 49 -1.79 1.69 8.49
N ILE A 50 -1.46 1.85 7.21
CA ILE A 50 -0.63 0.89 6.48
C ILE A 50 0.81 1.37 6.51
N LYS A 51 1.71 0.51 6.98
CA LYS A 51 3.16 0.77 6.90
C LYS A 51 3.66 0.41 5.50
N PHE A 52 4.55 1.22 4.97
CA PHE A 52 5.31 0.88 3.77
C PHE A 52 6.37 -0.18 4.12
N PRO A 53 6.69 -1.11 3.21
CA PRO A 53 7.73 -2.13 3.43
C PRO A 53 9.14 -1.55 3.43
N ILE A 54 9.30 -0.30 2.99
CA ILE A 54 10.54 0.47 2.92
C ILE A 54 10.29 1.91 3.37
N LYS A 55 11.34 2.60 3.80
CA LYS A 55 11.28 4.02 4.18
C LYS A 55 11.66 4.89 2.99
N TYR A 56 10.90 5.97 2.77
CA TYR A 56 11.18 6.99 1.75
C TYR A 56 11.90 8.20 2.35
N LYS A 57 12.61 8.96 1.50
CA LYS A 57 13.34 10.19 1.88
C LYS A 57 12.44 11.42 1.99
N ALA A 58 11.31 11.41 1.28
CA ALA A 58 10.27 12.44 1.30
C ALA A 58 8.89 11.76 1.19
N PRO A 59 7.78 12.45 1.53
CA PRO A 59 6.44 11.88 1.35
C PRO A 59 6.25 11.39 -0.09
N PRO A 60 6.02 10.07 -0.31
CA PRO A 60 5.88 9.54 -1.65
C PRO A 60 4.54 9.93 -2.27
N PHE A 61 4.45 9.83 -3.60
CA PHE A 61 3.16 9.82 -4.28
C PHE A 61 2.45 8.49 -3.98
N VAL A 62 1.18 8.56 -3.59
CA VAL A 62 0.37 7.37 -3.29
C VAL A 62 -0.97 7.45 -3.98
N THR A 63 -1.35 6.36 -4.62
CA THR A 63 -2.69 6.13 -5.15
C THR A 63 -3.14 4.72 -4.81
N PHE A 64 -4.45 4.49 -4.88
CA PHE A 64 -5.04 3.18 -4.65
C PHE A 64 -6.06 2.84 -5.72
N GLN A 65 -6.26 1.54 -5.88
CA GLN A 65 -7.39 0.94 -6.54
C GLN A 65 -8.18 0.17 -5.48
N ASP A 66 -9.46 0.49 -5.35
CA ASP A 66 -10.39 -0.36 -4.61
C ASP A 66 -10.53 -1.69 -5.35
N ASN A 67 -10.33 -2.80 -4.66
CA ASN A 67 -10.46 -4.13 -5.25
C ASN A 67 -11.89 -4.67 -5.08
N ASP A 68 -12.79 -3.93 -4.39
CA ASP A 68 -14.20 -4.28 -4.34
C ASP A 68 -14.83 -4.22 -5.74
N THR A 69 -15.70 -5.18 -6.01
CA THR A 69 -16.53 -5.21 -7.22
C THR A 69 -17.97 -4.77 -6.92
N ALA A 70 -18.31 -4.56 -5.65
CA ALA A 70 -19.61 -4.07 -5.23
C ALA A 70 -19.81 -2.60 -5.65
N SER A 71 -21.03 -2.26 -6.06
CA SER A 71 -21.39 -0.97 -6.65
C SER A 71 -21.36 0.22 -5.68
N THR A 72 -21.18 -0.01 -4.38
CA THR A 72 -21.36 1.02 -3.36
C THR A 72 -20.27 0.90 -2.28
N PRO A 73 -19.33 1.86 -2.19
CA PRO A 73 -18.36 1.89 -1.11
C PRO A 73 -19.05 2.03 0.25
N PRO A 74 -18.67 1.29 1.31
CA PRO A 74 -19.39 1.32 2.59
C PRO A 74 -19.20 2.58 3.44
N GLY A 75 -18.48 3.60 2.96
CA GLY A 75 -18.20 4.82 3.70
C GLY A 75 -17.27 5.77 2.94
N PRO A 76 -16.79 6.86 3.56
CA PRO A 76 -15.85 7.79 2.91
C PRO A 76 -14.52 7.08 2.65
N LEU A 77 -14.33 6.65 1.40
CA LEU A 77 -13.06 6.15 0.88
C LEU A 77 -12.03 7.28 0.92
N GLY A 78 -10.86 7.02 1.50
CA GLY A 78 -9.86 8.07 1.58
C GLY A 78 -8.48 7.60 1.98
N ILE A 79 -7.50 8.24 1.33
CA ILE A 79 -6.17 8.48 1.89
C ILE A 79 -6.27 9.76 2.70
N ASN A 80 -5.81 9.73 3.95
CA ASN A 80 -5.67 10.94 4.76
C ASN A 80 -4.22 11.47 4.70
N TRP A 81 -3.40 11.10 5.68
CA TRP A 81 -2.02 11.58 5.78
C TRP A 81 -1.02 10.55 5.27
N THR A 82 -0.13 10.99 4.38
CA THR A 82 1.03 10.22 3.91
C THR A 82 2.29 10.74 4.59
N ASN A 83 3.03 9.84 5.23
CA ASN A 83 4.34 10.11 5.83
C ASN A 83 5.44 9.34 5.08
N LEU A 84 6.67 9.36 5.61
CA LEU A 84 7.82 8.71 4.99
C LEU A 84 7.76 7.17 5.01
N ASP A 85 6.96 6.58 5.90
CA ASP A 85 6.96 5.15 6.20
C ASP A 85 5.56 4.55 6.30
N SER A 86 4.52 5.36 6.12
CA SER A 86 3.15 4.95 6.37
C SER A 86 2.13 5.87 5.73
N ILE A 87 0.91 5.35 5.62
CA ILE A 87 -0.25 6.08 5.13
C ILE A 87 -1.48 5.68 5.93
N GLU A 88 -2.32 6.66 6.22
CA GLU A 88 -3.63 6.43 6.83
C GLU A 88 -4.70 6.21 5.74
N VAL A 89 -5.46 5.14 5.89
CA VAL A 89 -6.51 4.69 4.96
C VAL A 89 -7.82 4.41 5.69
N GLN A 90 -8.94 4.52 4.99
CA GLN A 90 -10.26 4.20 5.53
C GLN A 90 -11.25 3.82 4.43
N GLY A 91 -12.22 2.98 4.79
CA GLY A 91 -13.43 2.76 3.99
C GLY A 91 -13.33 1.63 2.96
N PHE A 92 -12.23 0.87 2.93
CA PHE A 92 -12.00 -0.19 1.95
C PHE A 92 -12.70 -1.49 2.32
N ASN A 93 -13.40 -2.09 1.37
CA ASN A 93 -14.09 -3.37 1.52
C ASN A 93 -13.54 -4.36 0.49
N GLY A 94 -13.42 -5.64 0.84
CA GLY A 94 -12.86 -6.63 -0.11
C GLY A 94 -11.37 -6.45 -0.45
N GLY A 95 -10.68 -5.52 0.20
CA GLY A 95 -9.26 -5.24 -0.03
C GLY A 95 -9.01 -4.08 -0.98
N PHE A 96 -7.74 -3.75 -1.17
CA PHE A 96 -7.30 -2.69 -2.07
C PHE A 96 -5.86 -2.89 -2.49
N THR A 97 -5.49 -2.25 -3.60
CA THR A 97 -4.13 -2.22 -4.11
C THR A 97 -3.61 -0.79 -4.02
N MET A 98 -2.43 -0.57 -3.46
CA MET A 98 -1.76 0.73 -3.44
C MET A 98 -0.54 0.74 -4.35
N LEU A 99 -0.39 1.82 -5.09
CA LEU A 99 0.85 2.17 -5.76
C LEU A 99 1.51 3.33 -5.01
N VAL A 100 2.73 3.10 -4.54
CA VAL A 100 3.55 4.09 -3.84
C VAL A 100 4.82 4.33 -4.66
N VAL A 101 5.06 5.59 -5.03
CA VAL A 101 6.22 5.99 -5.84
C VAL A 101 6.96 7.10 -5.12
N GLY A 102 8.24 6.88 -4.82
CA GLY A 102 9.00 7.87 -4.07
C GLY A 102 10.50 7.64 -4.07
N ALA A 103 11.23 8.67 -3.66
CA ALA A 103 12.68 8.61 -3.51
C ALA A 103 13.07 7.82 -2.25
N ILE A 104 14.10 6.97 -2.38
CA ILE A 104 14.67 6.15 -1.31
C ILE A 104 16.12 6.51 -1.04
#